data_AF-A0A2W4U8F0-F1
#
_entry.id   AF-A0A2W4U8F0-F1
#
_cell.length_a   1.000
_cell.length_b   1.000
_cell.length_c   1.000
_cell.angle_alpha   90.00
_cell.angle_beta   90.00
_cell.angle_gamma   90.00
#
_symmetry.space_group_name_H-M   'P 1'
#
loop_
_entity.id
_entity.type
_entity.pdbx_description
1 polymer ?
#
loop_
_entity_poly.entity_id
_entity_poly.type
_entity_poly.pdbx_seq_one_letter_code
_entity_poly.pdbx_strand_id
1 'polypeptide(L)'
;MIIAALMLAAATVAPPKPPPPPTLTLFAQPFFRGNSVTYAMDEGDVRPGFTPHSVKAGGRWLVCSEPRFKGRCIELAADYPVDAALGLNFNIRSVRGLQPGSGAATPPPGVAPEGPSLAGSSARFFAAPRFGGERALACPNGAPEVRCARRTAEDLCRRAGYRKATNFILESERGLYYLADLLCTRP
;
A
#
# COMPACT_ATOMS: atom_id res chain seq x y z
N MET A 1 -55.24 26.70 -30.90
CA MET A 1 -53.86 26.79 -30.38
C MET A 1 -53.80 26.02 -29.07
N ILE A 2 -53.11 24.88 -29.01
CA ILE A 2 -52.91 24.10 -27.78
C ILE A 2 -51.40 23.95 -27.60
N ILE A 3 -50.85 24.60 -26.57
CA ILE A 3 -49.43 24.54 -26.23
C ILE A 3 -49.26 23.34 -25.29
N ALA A 4 -48.63 22.27 -25.78
CA ALA A 4 -48.27 21.12 -24.98
C ALA A 4 -47.00 21.45 -24.16
N ALA A 5 -47.13 21.52 -22.84
CA ALA A 5 -45.99 21.70 -21.93
C ALA A 5 -45.29 20.35 -21.72
N LEU A 6 -44.07 20.21 -22.25
CA LEU A 6 -43.17 19.10 -21.90
C LEU A 6 -42.54 19.37 -20.54
N MET A 7 -42.88 18.55 -19.54
CA MET A 7 -42.17 18.49 -18.26
C MET A 7 -40.85 17.74 -18.46
N LEU A 8 -39.71 18.43 -18.35
CA LEU A 8 -38.40 17.77 -18.23
C LEU A 8 -38.25 17.23 -16.80
N ALA A 9 -38.31 15.90 -16.65
CA ALA A 9 -37.91 15.24 -15.42
C ALA A 9 -36.38 15.24 -15.31
N ALA A 10 -35.82 15.95 -14.33
CA ALA A 10 -34.41 15.88 -14.00
C ALA A 10 -34.10 14.57 -13.27
N ALA A 11 -33.35 13.66 -13.91
CA ALA A 11 -32.83 12.47 -13.24
C ALA A 11 -31.66 12.86 -12.34
N THR A 12 -31.85 12.79 -11.03
CA THR A 12 -30.76 12.97 -10.05
C THR A 12 -29.88 11.72 -10.06
N VAL A 13 -28.69 11.80 -10.65
CA VAL A 13 -27.65 10.77 -10.51
C VAL A 13 -27.09 10.88 -9.09
N ALA A 14 -27.36 9.89 -8.24
CA ALA A 14 -26.71 9.77 -6.94
C ALA A 14 -25.19 9.55 -7.14
N PRO A 15 -24.32 10.16 -6.30
CA PRO A 15 -22.89 9.96 -6.40
C PRO A 15 -22.53 8.47 -6.17
N PRO A 16 -21.49 7.94 -6.84
CA PRO A 16 -21.06 6.56 -6.63
C PRO A 16 -20.66 6.36 -5.16
N LYS A 17 -21.27 5.36 -4.52
CA LYS A 17 -20.93 4.96 -3.14
C LYS A 17 -19.44 4.59 -3.10
N PRO A 18 -18.63 5.19 -2.21
CA PRO A 18 -17.22 4.82 -2.09
C PRO A 18 -17.11 3.33 -1.78
N PRO A 19 -16.13 2.61 -2.37
CA PRO A 19 -15.94 1.20 -2.08
C PRO A 19 -15.68 1.03 -0.58
N PRO A 20 -16.22 -0.04 0.04
CA PRO A 20 -15.98 -0.29 1.45
C PRO A 20 -14.47 -0.41 1.72
N PRO A 21 -14.00 0.05 2.89
CA PRO A 21 -12.60 -0.10 3.25
C PRO A 21 -12.18 -1.57 3.18
N PRO A 22 -10.93 -1.88 2.81
CA PRO A 22 -10.46 -3.25 2.79
C PRO A 22 -10.57 -3.85 4.19
N THR A 23 -11.03 -5.10 4.25
CA THR A 23 -11.28 -5.81 5.50
C THR A 23 -10.65 -7.20 5.47
N LEU A 24 -10.18 -7.65 6.62
CA LEU A 24 -9.70 -9.01 6.83
C LEU A 24 -10.65 -9.69 7.81
N THR A 25 -11.29 -10.78 7.38
CA THR A 25 -12.16 -11.57 8.26
C THR A 25 -11.59 -12.96 8.46
N LEU A 26 -11.37 -13.32 9.73
CA LEU A 26 -10.89 -14.63 10.15
C LEU A 26 -12.09 -15.48 10.58
N PHE A 27 -12.10 -16.77 10.23
CA PHE A 27 -13.19 -17.70 10.54
C PHE A 27 -12.68 -18.94 11.27
N ALA A 28 -13.44 -19.41 12.26
CA ALA A 28 -13.09 -20.55 13.09
C ALA A 28 -13.29 -21.92 12.39
N GLN A 29 -13.90 -21.96 11.21
CA GLN A 29 -14.09 -23.19 10.45
C GLN A 29 -13.71 -23.00 8.97
N PRO A 30 -13.42 -24.09 8.25
CA PRO A 30 -13.24 -24.07 6.80
C PRO A 30 -14.46 -23.52 6.05
N PHE A 31 -14.21 -22.97 4.87
CA PHE A 31 -15.17 -22.39 3.94
C PHE A 31 -15.99 -21.23 4.53
N PHE A 32 -15.33 -20.39 5.33
CA PHE A 32 -15.87 -19.14 5.91
C PHE A 32 -17.03 -19.34 6.87
N ARG A 33 -16.93 -20.36 7.73
CA ARG A 33 -18.00 -20.75 8.69
C ARG A 33 -17.56 -20.60 10.15
N GLY A 34 -18.52 -20.76 11.05
CA GLY A 34 -18.32 -20.68 12.49
C GLY A 34 -18.12 -19.25 12.98
N ASN A 35 -17.56 -19.10 14.18
CA ASN A 35 -17.24 -17.79 14.76
C ASN A 35 -16.28 -17.02 13.85
N SER A 36 -16.47 -15.71 13.76
CA SER A 36 -15.63 -14.84 12.94
C SER A 36 -15.29 -13.54 13.64
N VAL A 37 -14.19 -12.93 13.20
CA VAL A 37 -13.77 -11.58 13.61
C VAL A 37 -13.24 -10.84 12.40
N THR A 38 -13.60 -9.55 12.29
CA THR A 38 -13.22 -8.69 11.17
C THR A 38 -12.32 -7.56 11.64
N TYR A 39 -11.25 -7.31 10.90
CA TYR A 39 -10.33 -6.20 11.07
C TYR A 39 -10.40 -5.29 9.85
N ALA A 40 -10.47 -3.99 10.08
CA ALA A 40 -10.50 -2.96 9.04
C ALA A 40 -9.28 -2.02 9.10
N MET A 41 -8.42 -2.20 10.10
CA MET A 41 -7.22 -1.41 10.35
C MET A 41 -6.09 -2.30 10.86
N ASP A 42 -4.89 -1.75 10.92
CA ASP A 42 -3.72 -2.40 11.48
C ASP A 42 -3.92 -2.64 12.98
N GLU A 43 -3.67 -3.87 13.42
CA GLU A 43 -3.75 -4.23 14.83
C GLU A 43 -2.47 -4.97 15.25
N GLY A 44 -1.80 -4.38 16.24
CA GLY A 44 -0.49 -4.83 16.72
C GLY A 44 -0.58 -6.04 17.64
N ASP A 45 -1.74 -6.35 18.21
CA ASP A 45 -1.92 -7.54 19.05
C ASP A 45 -3.37 -8.05 18.95
N VAL A 46 -3.62 -9.04 18.09
CA VAL A 46 -4.97 -9.61 17.88
C VAL A 46 -5.20 -10.86 18.71
N ARG A 47 -6.37 -10.94 19.36
CA ARG A 47 -6.83 -12.12 20.12
C ARG A 47 -8.19 -12.57 19.58
N PRO A 48 -8.23 -13.33 18.46
CA PRO A 48 -9.49 -13.78 17.87
C PRO A 48 -10.28 -14.74 18.77
N GLY A 49 -9.65 -15.36 19.77
CA GLY A 49 -10.30 -16.32 20.67
C GLY A 49 -10.48 -17.73 20.08
N PHE A 50 -10.04 -17.95 18.84
CA PHE A 50 -10.06 -19.23 18.14
C PHE A 50 -8.89 -19.32 17.15
N THR A 51 -8.55 -20.55 16.73
CA THR A 51 -7.60 -20.77 15.62
C THR A 51 -8.35 -20.60 14.29
N PRO A 52 -7.88 -19.72 13.39
CA PRO A 52 -8.57 -19.49 12.12
C PRO A 52 -8.31 -20.63 11.13
N HIS A 53 -9.39 -21.14 10.54
CA HIS A 53 -9.38 -22.23 9.55
C HIS A 53 -9.78 -21.77 8.13
N SER A 54 -10.26 -20.54 7.98
CA SER A 54 -10.44 -19.88 6.68
C SER A 54 -10.41 -18.35 6.84
N VAL A 55 -10.13 -17.63 5.75
CA VAL A 55 -9.89 -16.18 5.77
C VAL A 55 -10.48 -15.51 4.53
N LYS A 56 -11.20 -14.39 4.72
CA LYS A 56 -11.56 -13.48 3.62
C LYS A 56 -10.71 -12.23 3.69
N ALA A 57 -10.06 -11.89 2.59
CA ALA A 57 -9.18 -10.73 2.50
C ALA A 57 -9.70 -9.80 1.40
N GLY A 58 -10.47 -8.78 1.79
CA GLY A 58 -10.87 -7.69 0.92
C GLY A 58 -9.69 -6.75 0.71
N GLY A 59 -8.72 -7.13 -0.12
CA GLY A 59 -7.46 -6.41 -0.33
C GLY A 59 -6.25 -7.20 0.17
N ARG A 60 -5.07 -6.57 0.18
CA ARG A 60 -3.85 -7.23 0.67
C ARG A 60 -3.70 -7.05 2.16
N TRP A 61 -3.30 -8.10 2.87
CA TRP A 61 -3.10 -8.09 4.31
C TRP A 61 -1.84 -8.86 4.67
N LEU A 62 -1.09 -8.36 5.65
CA LEU A 62 -0.01 -9.10 6.29
C LEU A 62 -0.53 -9.67 7.59
N VAL A 63 -0.41 -10.97 7.80
CA VAL A 63 -0.74 -11.65 9.06
C VAL A 63 0.53 -12.24 9.65
N CYS A 64 0.81 -11.95 10.91
CA CYS A 64 2.06 -12.35 11.57
C CYS A 64 1.81 -13.17 12.83
N SER A 65 2.74 -14.06 13.16
CA SER A 65 2.61 -15.02 14.25
C SER A 65 2.88 -14.45 15.63
N GLU A 66 3.52 -13.28 15.70
CA GLU A 66 3.77 -12.56 16.94
C GLU A 66 3.12 -11.17 16.94
N PRO A 67 2.91 -10.57 18.12
CA PRO A 67 2.50 -9.18 18.22
C PRO A 67 3.52 -8.24 17.56
N ARG A 68 3.05 -7.03 17.21
CA ARG A 68 3.82 -5.95 16.60
C ARG A 68 4.47 -6.33 15.27
N PHE A 69 3.80 -7.18 14.48
CA PHE A 69 4.20 -7.54 13.12
C PHE A 69 5.54 -8.31 13.06
N LYS A 70 5.73 -9.24 14.00
CA LYS A 70 6.97 -10.03 14.14
C LYS A 70 6.73 -11.53 13.94
N GLY A 71 7.82 -12.29 13.96
CA GLY A 71 7.82 -13.74 13.79
C GLY A 71 7.64 -14.14 12.32
N ARG A 72 6.86 -15.18 12.09
CA ARG A 72 6.48 -15.61 10.73
C ARG A 72 5.39 -14.67 10.23
N CYS A 73 5.47 -14.18 9.00
CA CYS A 73 4.44 -13.34 8.38
C CYS A 73 4.03 -13.86 7.01
N ILE A 74 2.74 -13.79 6.69
CA ILE A 74 2.16 -14.24 5.42
C ILE A 74 1.37 -13.07 4.81
N GLU A 75 1.57 -12.83 3.52
CA GLU A 75 0.75 -11.90 2.74
C GLU A 75 -0.48 -12.66 2.18
N LEU A 76 -1.66 -12.15 2.50
CA LEU A 76 -2.95 -12.60 2.00
C LEU A 76 -3.41 -11.61 0.95
N ALA A 77 -3.61 -12.08 -0.29
CA ALA A 77 -4.06 -11.24 -1.40
C ALA A 77 -5.39 -11.71 -2.02
N ALA A 78 -5.96 -12.78 -1.48
CA ALA A 78 -7.20 -13.40 -1.92
C ALA A 78 -7.89 -14.08 -0.74
N ASP A 79 -9.08 -14.63 -0.99
CA ASP A 79 -9.78 -15.45 -0.02
C ASP A 79 -9.17 -16.86 0.06
N TYR A 80 -9.04 -17.37 1.28
CA TYR A 80 -8.51 -18.70 1.57
C TYR A 80 -9.59 -19.54 2.26
N PRO A 81 -10.25 -20.45 1.52
CA PRO A 81 -11.35 -21.25 2.07
C PRO A 81 -10.89 -22.35 3.03
N VAL A 82 -9.60 -22.69 3.04
CA VAL A 82 -8.99 -23.66 3.96
C VAL A 82 -7.62 -23.16 4.40
N ASP A 83 -7.26 -23.42 5.65
CA ASP A 83 -6.00 -23.03 6.31
C ASP A 83 -4.78 -23.80 5.83
N ALA A 84 -4.96 -25.02 5.29
CA ALA A 84 -3.87 -25.79 4.68
C ALA A 84 -3.11 -25.00 3.62
N ALA A 85 -3.78 -24.08 2.91
CA ALA A 85 -3.20 -23.18 1.92
C ALA A 85 -2.27 -22.11 2.51
N LEU A 86 -2.34 -21.85 3.82
CA LEU A 86 -1.49 -20.90 4.53
C LEU A 86 -0.23 -21.55 5.12
N GLY A 87 0.00 -22.84 4.88
CA GLY A 87 1.25 -23.50 5.26
C GLY A 87 1.42 -23.66 6.77
N LEU A 88 0.62 -24.56 7.36
CA LEU A 88 0.70 -25.09 8.74
C LEU A 88 0.27 -24.11 9.85
N ASN A 89 -0.81 -24.48 10.56
CA ASN A 89 -1.28 -23.99 11.88
C ASN A 89 -0.77 -22.60 12.30
N PHE A 90 -1.19 -21.56 11.58
CA PHE A 90 -0.68 -20.22 11.81
C PHE A 90 -1.45 -19.52 12.93
N ASN A 91 -0.83 -19.40 14.11
CA ASN A 91 -1.37 -18.60 15.21
C ASN A 91 -1.22 -17.12 14.87
N ILE A 92 -2.29 -16.45 14.43
CA ILE A 92 -2.24 -15.03 14.06
C ILE A 92 -2.27 -14.16 15.33
N ARG A 93 -1.25 -13.30 15.49
CA ARG A 93 -1.11 -12.39 16.64
C ARG A 93 -0.96 -10.92 16.25
N SER A 94 -0.74 -10.60 14.98
CA SER A 94 -0.90 -9.23 14.47
C SER A 94 -1.34 -9.24 13.01
N VAL A 95 -2.08 -8.21 12.61
CA VAL A 95 -2.62 -8.07 11.26
C VAL A 95 -2.42 -6.64 10.76
N ARG A 96 -2.02 -6.48 9.51
CA ARG A 96 -1.79 -5.18 8.89
C ARG A 96 -2.44 -5.14 7.53
N GLY A 97 -3.27 -4.13 7.31
CA GLY A 97 -3.77 -3.81 5.98
C GLY A 97 -2.60 -3.39 5.12
N LEU A 98 -2.29 -4.18 4.10
CA LEU A 98 -1.34 -3.77 3.07
C LEU A 98 -2.12 -2.92 2.06
N GLN A 99 -2.67 -1.81 2.57
CA GLN A 99 -3.36 -0.82 1.78
C GLN A 99 -2.37 -0.30 0.73
N PRO A 100 -2.82 -0.07 -0.51
CA PRO A 100 -2.17 0.94 -1.33
C PRO A 100 -2.44 2.32 -0.70
N GLY A 101 -1.77 2.69 0.41
CA GLY A 101 -1.87 4.06 0.91
C GLY A 101 -1.41 4.44 2.32
N SER A 102 -1.53 3.60 3.34
CA SER A 102 -1.18 4.01 4.71
C SER A 102 0.28 3.64 5.03
N GLY A 103 1.13 4.66 5.13
CA GLY A 103 2.55 4.52 5.40
C GLY A 103 2.84 3.79 6.71
N ALA A 104 3.37 2.57 6.61
CA ALA A 104 4.48 2.01 7.39
C ALA A 104 4.84 0.62 6.84
N ALA A 105 4.98 0.50 5.52
CA ALA A 105 5.82 -0.57 4.99
C ALA A 105 7.26 -0.14 5.26
N THR A 106 7.91 -0.71 6.27
CA THR A 106 9.37 -0.82 6.20
C THR A 106 9.63 -1.58 4.91
N PRO A 107 10.24 -0.96 3.89
CA PRO A 107 10.54 -1.68 2.68
C PRO A 107 11.47 -2.85 3.03
N PRO A 108 11.49 -3.94 2.24
CA PRO A 108 12.54 -4.94 2.32
C PRO A 108 13.89 -4.19 2.34
N PRO A 109 14.82 -4.53 3.25
CA PRO A 109 16.10 -3.84 3.34
C PRO A 109 16.75 -3.79 1.96
N GLY A 110 16.86 -2.59 1.38
CA GLY A 110 17.66 -2.35 0.17
C GLY A 110 16.94 -2.02 -1.15
N VAL A 111 15.60 -1.99 -1.24
CA VAL A 111 14.94 -1.84 -2.57
C VAL A 111 14.02 -0.62 -2.72
N ALA A 112 13.35 -0.15 -1.65
CA ALA A 112 12.50 1.04 -1.74
C ALA A 112 13.07 2.20 -0.90
N PRO A 113 12.86 3.46 -1.33
CA PRO A 113 13.30 4.60 -0.54
C PRO A 113 12.64 4.64 0.83
N GLU A 114 13.45 4.87 1.84
CA GLU A 114 13.06 5.11 3.23
C GLU A 114 12.63 6.58 3.41
N GLY A 115 11.78 6.86 4.41
CA GLY A 115 11.30 8.20 4.72
C GLY A 115 9.78 8.38 4.57
N PRO A 116 9.26 9.60 4.84
CA PRO A 116 7.84 9.89 4.69
C PRO A 116 7.40 9.66 3.24
N SER A 117 6.34 8.87 3.07
CA SER A 117 5.79 8.59 1.75
C SER A 117 4.26 8.51 1.78
N LEU A 118 3.64 8.91 0.69
CA LEU A 118 2.20 8.81 0.47
C LEU A 118 1.97 7.91 -0.75
N ALA A 119 1.22 6.82 -0.58
CA ALA A 119 0.91 5.93 -1.67
C ALA A 119 -0.54 6.09 -2.12
N GLY A 120 -0.77 5.96 -3.42
CA GLY A 120 -2.09 5.75 -4.01
C GLY A 120 -2.14 4.40 -4.74
N SER A 121 -3.23 4.13 -5.45
CA SER A 121 -3.42 2.90 -6.22
C SER A 121 -2.41 2.73 -7.36
N SER A 122 -2.11 3.82 -8.08
CA SER A 122 -1.20 3.84 -9.24
C SER A 122 0.06 4.67 -9.03
N ALA A 123 0.22 5.32 -7.88
CA ALA A 123 1.31 6.27 -7.63
C ALA A 123 1.88 6.14 -6.22
N ARG A 124 3.09 6.66 -6.01
CA ARG A 124 3.64 6.92 -4.68
C ARG A 124 4.55 8.13 -4.72
N PHE A 125 4.37 8.98 -3.74
CA PHE A 125 5.17 10.14 -3.44
C PHE A 125 6.13 9.83 -2.30
N PHE A 126 7.39 10.24 -2.44
CA PHE A 126 8.42 10.13 -1.42
C PHE A 126 8.96 11.53 -1.10
N ALA A 127 8.82 11.94 0.16
CA ALA A 127 9.44 13.16 0.68
C ALA A 127 10.81 12.82 1.25
N ALA A 128 11.83 13.55 0.83
CA ALA A 128 13.25 13.37 1.13
C ALA A 128 13.68 11.88 1.11
N PRO A 129 13.50 11.17 -0.03
CA PRO A 129 13.78 9.75 -0.13
C PRO A 129 15.21 9.42 0.31
N ARG A 130 15.36 8.37 1.12
CA ARG A 130 16.66 7.83 1.52
C ARG A 130 16.88 6.44 0.94
N PHE A 131 18.08 6.15 0.47
CA PHE A 131 18.47 4.84 -0.04
C PHE A 131 19.68 4.35 0.74
N GLY A 132 19.56 3.19 1.39
CA GLY A 132 20.62 2.69 2.27
C GLY A 132 20.91 3.64 3.44
N GLY A 133 19.89 4.32 3.95
CA GLY A 133 20.01 5.31 5.03
C GLY A 133 20.47 6.71 4.61
N GLU A 134 20.97 6.91 3.38
CA GLU A 134 21.46 8.21 2.91
C GLU A 134 20.43 8.95 2.05
N ARG A 135 20.44 10.29 2.07
CA ARG A 135 19.58 11.09 1.18
C ARG A 135 19.89 10.77 -0.28
N ALA A 136 18.85 10.58 -1.09
CA ALA A 136 19.01 10.30 -2.50
C ALA A 136 19.68 11.48 -3.22
N LEU A 137 20.92 11.29 -3.68
CA LEU A 137 21.57 12.24 -4.57
C LEU A 137 20.84 12.31 -5.89
N ALA A 138 20.65 13.51 -6.41
CA ALA A 138 20.11 13.74 -7.75
C ALA A 138 21.09 13.22 -8.82
N CYS A 139 22.40 13.40 -8.58
CA CYS A 139 23.45 13.06 -9.52
C CYS A 139 24.63 12.36 -8.86
N PRO A 140 24.56 11.03 -8.68
CA PRO A 140 25.65 10.27 -8.05
C PRO A 140 26.93 10.24 -8.89
N ASN A 141 26.80 10.21 -10.23
CA ASN A 141 27.91 9.96 -11.17
C ASN A 141 28.05 11.08 -12.23
N GLY A 142 27.74 12.34 -11.91
CA GLY A 142 27.83 13.41 -12.91
C GLY A 142 27.54 14.82 -12.41
N ALA A 143 27.54 15.77 -13.35
CA ALA A 143 27.21 17.17 -13.09
C ALA A 143 25.73 17.32 -12.63
N PRO A 144 25.39 18.34 -11.82
CA PRO A 144 24.06 18.58 -11.29
C PRO A 144 23.09 19.12 -12.35
N GLU A 145 22.84 18.32 -13.39
CA GLU A 145 21.91 18.62 -14.47
C GLU A 145 20.55 17.96 -14.24
N VAL A 146 19.47 18.62 -14.68
CA VAL A 146 18.10 18.08 -14.62
C VAL A 146 17.95 16.72 -15.31
N ARG A 147 18.67 16.50 -16.43
CA ARG A 147 18.65 15.21 -17.15
C ARG A 147 19.25 14.07 -16.31
N CYS A 148 20.32 14.37 -15.59
CA CYS A 148 20.93 13.41 -14.69
C CYS A 148 19.98 13.09 -13.52
N ALA A 149 19.40 14.13 -12.89
CA ALA A 149 18.39 13.97 -11.85
C ALA A 149 17.18 13.12 -12.30
N ARG A 150 16.67 13.34 -13.52
CA ARG A 150 15.58 12.54 -14.10
C ARG A 150 15.96 11.07 -14.21
N ARG A 151 17.15 10.75 -14.73
CA ARG A 151 17.62 9.35 -14.84
C ARG A 151 17.72 8.69 -13.48
N THR A 152 18.25 9.39 -12.49
CA THR A 152 18.34 8.89 -11.11
C THR A 152 16.94 8.68 -10.53
N ALA A 153 16.04 9.65 -10.64
CA ALA A 153 14.65 9.55 -10.19
C ALA A 153 13.92 8.35 -10.83
N GLU A 154 14.07 8.15 -12.14
CA GLU A 154 13.49 7.01 -12.85
C GLU A 154 14.05 5.68 -12.36
N ASP A 155 15.37 5.59 -12.17
CA ASP A 155 16.00 4.39 -11.67
C ASP A 155 15.48 4.00 -10.29
N LEU A 156 15.39 4.99 -9.40
CA LEU A 156 14.87 4.83 -8.05
C LEU A 156 13.40 4.41 -8.04
N CYS A 157 12.57 4.99 -8.92
CA CYS A 157 11.20 4.54 -9.09
C CYS A 157 11.09 3.10 -9.61
N ARG A 158 11.96 2.68 -10.55
CA ARG A 158 12.00 1.30 -11.06
C ARG A 158 12.39 0.31 -9.98
N ARG A 159 13.42 0.63 -9.19
CA ARG A 159 13.83 -0.19 -8.03
C ARG A 159 12.69 -0.31 -7.01
N ALA A 160 11.93 0.76 -6.79
CA ALA A 160 10.75 0.76 -5.92
C ALA A 160 9.49 0.07 -6.50
N GLY A 161 9.55 -0.52 -7.70
CA GLY A 161 8.42 -1.24 -8.31
C GLY A 161 7.41 -0.36 -9.07
N TYR A 162 7.85 0.80 -9.56
CA TYR A 162 7.07 1.71 -10.40
C TYR A 162 7.67 1.80 -11.81
N ARG A 163 6.88 2.23 -12.80
CA ARG A 163 7.37 2.26 -14.19
C ARG A 163 8.14 3.54 -14.52
N LYS A 164 7.77 4.68 -13.93
CA LYS A 164 8.38 5.98 -14.23
C LYS A 164 8.32 6.96 -13.07
N ALA A 165 9.22 7.94 -13.09
CA ALA A 165 9.17 9.15 -12.28
C ALA A 165 8.37 10.24 -13.03
N THR A 166 7.19 10.57 -12.52
CA THR A 166 6.33 11.61 -13.13
C THR A 166 6.79 13.00 -12.71
N ASN A 167 7.12 13.19 -11.43
CA ASN A 167 7.61 14.47 -10.92
C ASN A 167 8.77 14.27 -9.92
N PHE A 168 9.65 15.26 -9.82
CA PHE A 168 10.66 15.34 -8.76
C PHE A 168 11.05 16.79 -8.49
N ILE A 169 11.43 17.09 -7.24
CA ILE A 169 11.97 18.39 -6.82
C ILE A 169 13.40 18.19 -6.32
N LEU A 170 14.26 19.17 -6.59
CA LEU A 170 15.65 19.19 -6.15
C LEU A 170 15.84 20.15 -4.99
N GLU A 171 16.70 19.78 -4.06
CA GLU A 171 17.20 20.66 -3.01
C GLU A 171 18.73 20.64 -3.06
N SER A 172 19.34 21.81 -2.92
CA SER A 172 20.79 21.94 -2.82
C SER A 172 21.21 22.09 -1.36
N GLU A 173 22.18 21.29 -0.95
CA GLU A 173 22.76 21.35 0.38
C GLU A 173 24.27 21.18 0.26
N ARG A 174 25.03 22.19 0.70
CA ARG A 174 26.51 22.20 0.67
C ARG A 174 27.12 21.86 -0.71
N GLY A 175 26.49 22.30 -1.79
CA GLY A 175 26.95 22.07 -3.16
C GLY A 175 26.57 20.71 -3.75
N LEU A 176 25.90 19.85 -2.99
CA LEU A 176 25.28 18.62 -3.49
C LEU A 176 23.80 18.86 -3.76
N TYR A 177 23.27 18.14 -4.74
CA TYR A 177 21.85 18.18 -5.10
C TYR A 177 21.20 16.87 -4.73
N TYR A 178 20.11 16.95 -3.99
CA TYR A 178 19.31 15.82 -3.51
C TYR A 178 17.93 15.84 -4.14
N LEU A 179 17.34 14.66 -4.29
CA LEU A 179 15.90 14.56 -4.55
C LEU A 179 15.16 14.91 -3.25
N ALA A 180 14.50 16.05 -3.24
CA ALA A 180 13.67 16.51 -2.12
C ALA A 180 12.30 15.86 -2.17
N ASP A 181 11.72 15.77 -3.36
CA ASP A 181 10.44 15.09 -3.60
C ASP A 181 10.56 14.19 -4.82
N LEU A 182 9.90 13.02 -4.77
CA LEU A 182 9.87 12.07 -5.89
C LEU A 182 8.48 11.44 -6.03
N LEU A 183 7.85 11.63 -7.19
CA LEU A 183 6.57 11.01 -7.54
C LEU A 183 6.76 9.90 -8.57
N CYS A 184 6.56 8.66 -8.13
CA CYS A 184 6.60 7.48 -8.96
C CYS A 184 5.19 7.02 -9.37
N THR A 185 5.02 6.52 -10.59
CA THR A 185 3.71 6.06 -11.11
C THR A 185 3.82 4.74 -11.87
N ARG A 186 2.78 3.91 -11.81
CA ARG A 186 2.50 2.77 -12.69
C ARG A 186 1.36 3.20 -13.63
N PRO A 187 1.62 3.43 -14.93
CA PRO A 187 0.56 3.66 -15.89
C PRO A 187 -0.33 2.43 -16.01
#